data_AF-A0A350REZ8-F1
#
_entry.id   AF-A0A350REZ8-F1
#
_cell.length_a   1.000
_cell.length_b   1.000
_cell.length_c   1.000
_cell.angle_alpha   90.00
_cell.angle_beta   90.00
_cell.angle_gamma   90.00
#
_symmetry.space_group_name_H-M   'P 1'
#
loop_
_entity.id
_entity.type
_entity.pdbx_description
1 polymer ?
#
loop_
_entity_poly.entity_id
_entity_poly.type
_entity_poly.pdbx_seq_one_letter_code
_entity_poly.pdbx_strand_id
1 'polypeptide(L)' 'MDCAAIPMYDLLDVACAAMAAMELDKISDKEQAFKHVCNRIYGYMTPAARAEYQEWVERKGWKQKEKIILP' A
#
# COMPACT_ATOMS: atom_id res chain seq x y z
N MET A 1 -18.94 4.64 11.29
CA MET A 1 -17.86 4.06 10.47
C MET A 1 -17.98 4.66 9.09
N ASP A 2 -17.20 5.70 8.80
CA ASP A 2 -17.14 6.24 7.44
C ASP A 2 -16.30 5.29 6.60
N CYS A 3 -16.96 4.40 5.86
CA CYS A 3 -16.29 3.52 4.90
C CYS A 3 -15.76 4.40 3.76
N ALA A 4 -14.46 4.36 3.50
CA ALA A 4 -13.89 5.02 2.34
C ALA A 4 -14.60 4.52 1.07
N ALA A 5 -15.19 5.43 0.30
CA ALA A 5 -15.84 5.08 -0.97
C ALA A 5 -14.74 4.81 -2.00
N ILE A 6 -14.44 3.52 -2.23
CA ILE A 6 -13.48 3.10 -3.24
C ILE A 6 -14.23 2.91 -4.58
N PRO A 7 -13.80 3.55 -5.68
CA PRO A 7 -14.38 3.33 -6.99
C PRO A 7 -14.32 1.84 -7.39
N MET A 8 -15.41 1.32 -7.96
CA MET A 8 -15.49 -0.09 -8.36
C MET A 8 -14.38 -0.50 -9.33
N TYR A 9 -13.99 0.40 -10.25
CA TYR A 9 -12.90 0.15 -11.20
C TYR A 9 -11.58 -0.16 -10.47
N ASP A 10 -11.29 0.52 -9.36
CA ASP A 10 -10.05 0.31 -8.62
C ASP A 10 -10.06 -0.97 -7.80
N LEU A 11 -11.24 -1.39 -7.35
CA LEU A 11 -11.43 -2.70 -6.72
C LEU A 11 -11.20 -3.82 -7.75
N LEU A 12 -11.71 -3.67 -8.97
CA LEU A 12 -11.52 -4.63 -10.05
C LEU A 12 -10.05 -4.69 -10.48
N ASP A 13 -9.38 -3.55 -10.60
CA ASP A 13 -7.95 -3.46 -10.93
C ASP A 13 -7.09 -4.18 -9.88
N VAL A 14 -7.37 -3.93 -8.59
CA VAL A 14 -6.72 -4.64 -7.47
C VAL A 14 -6.98 -6.13 -7.53
N ALA A 15 -8.21 -6.57 -7.80
CA ALA A 15 -8.56 -7.98 -7.90
C ALA A 15 -7.81 -8.65 -9.07
N CYS A 16 -7.76 -8.01 -10.24
CA CYS A 16 -7.03 -8.49 -11.39
C CYS A 16 -5.53 -8.59 -11.12
N ALA A 17 -4.93 -7.55 -10.51
CA ALA A 17 -3.52 -7.56 -10.16
C ALA A 17 -3.18 -8.66 -9.12
N ALA A 18 -4.05 -8.88 -8.14
CA ALA A 18 -3.88 -9.95 -7.15
C ALA A 18 -4.03 -11.34 -7.78
N MET A 19 -5.00 -11.53 -8.68
CA MET A 19 -5.19 -12.79 -9.42
C MET A 19 -3.97 -13.09 -10.31
N ALA A 20 -3.50 -12.11 -11.08
CA ALA A 20 -2.31 -12.26 -11.91
C ALA A 20 -1.06 -12.60 -11.07
N ALA A 21 -0.94 -12.04 -9.87
CA ALA A 21 0.17 -12.36 -8.96
C ALA A 21 0.19 -13.83 -8.53
N MET A 22 -0.97 -14.50 -8.44
CA MET A 22 -1.03 -15.91 -8.06
C MET A 22 -0.42 -16.84 -9.12
N GLU A 23 -0.49 -16.44 -10.39
CA GLU A 23 0.02 -17.21 -11.53
C GLU A 23 1.54 -17.03 -11.74
N LEU A 24 2.17 -16.08 -11.05
CA LEU A 24 3.62 -15.87 -11.13
C LEU A 24 4.38 -16.98 -10.40
N ASP A 25 5.53 -17.40 -10.92
CA ASP A 25 6.38 -18.40 -10.27
C ASP A 25 7.41 -17.78 -9.32
N LYS A 26 7.90 -16.59 -9.64
CA LYS A 26 8.96 -15.92 -8.88
C LYS A 26 8.39 -15.08 -7.75
N ILE A 27 8.93 -15.26 -6.55
CA ILE A 27 8.56 -14.46 -5.37
C ILE A 27 8.79 -12.97 -5.62
N SER A 28 9.87 -12.57 -6.29
CA SER A 28 10.17 -11.17 -6.63
C SER A 28 9.04 -10.51 -7.42
N ASP A 29 8.41 -11.25 -8.32
CA ASP A 29 7.40 -10.72 -9.23
C ASP A 29 6.04 -10.65 -8.50
N LYS A 30 5.79 -11.61 -7.59
CA LYS A 30 4.67 -11.53 -6.63
C LYS A 30 4.77 -10.31 -5.72
N GLU A 31 5.97 -10.03 -5.20
CA GLU A 31 6.21 -8.85 -4.38
C GLU A 31 5.96 -7.54 -5.14
N GLN A 32 6.33 -7.47 -6.43
CA GLN A 32 6.04 -6.31 -7.26
C GLN A 32 4.54 -6.13 -7.49
N ALA A 33 3.81 -7.19 -7.82
CA ALA A 33 2.36 -7.14 -7.97
C ALA A 33 1.66 -6.76 -6.66
N PHE A 34 2.14 -7.28 -5.53
CA PHE A 34 1.61 -6.92 -4.22
C PHE A 34 1.89 -5.45 -3.86
N LYS A 35 3.09 -4.93 -4.17
CA LYS A 35 3.40 -3.50 -4.01
C LYS A 35 2.47 -2.62 -4.84
N HIS A 36 2.14 -3.03 -6.06
CA HIS A 36 1.17 -2.32 -6.90
C HIS A 36 -0.22 -2.27 -6.25
N VAL A 37 -0.73 -3.41 -5.79
CA VAL A 37 -2.01 -3.51 -5.05
C VAL A 37 -2.00 -2.62 -3.80
N CYS A 38 -0.96 -2.73 -2.98
CA CYS A 38 -0.82 -1.92 -1.77
C CYS A 38 -0.81 -0.43 -2.08
N ASN A 39 -0.09 0.02 -3.10
CA ASN A 39 -0.05 1.43 -3.49
C ASN A 39 -1.43 1.95 -3.90
N ARG A 40 -2.22 1.15 -4.64
CA ARG A 40 -3.57 1.53 -5.05
C ARG A 40 -4.51 1.70 -3.86
N ILE A 41 -4.45 0.77 -2.90
CA ILE A 41 -5.29 0.78 -1.70
C ILE A 41 -4.84 1.87 -0.70
N TYR A 42 -3.54 2.13 -0.60
CA TYR A 42 -2.98 3.13 0.31
C TYR A 42 -3.53 4.54 0.03
N GLY A 43 -3.85 4.84 -1.23
CA GLY A 43 -4.50 6.08 -1.65
C GLY A 43 -5.89 6.28 -1.01
N TYR A 44 -6.59 5.20 -0.68
CA TYR A 44 -7.94 5.21 -0.12
C TYR A 44 -7.99 5.10 1.41
N MET A 45 -6.84 5.03 2.08
CA MET A 45 -6.81 4.94 3.54
C MET A 45 -7.41 6.18 4.18
N THR A 46 -8.29 5.95 5.17
CA THR A 46 -8.78 7.02 6.03
C THR A 46 -7.62 7.65 6.81
N PRO A 47 -7.74 8.92 7.25
CA PRO A 47 -6.71 9.55 8.07
C PRO A 47 -6.35 8.74 9.32
N ALA A 48 -7.33 8.12 9.96
CA ALA A 48 -7.13 7.26 11.13
C ALA A 48 -6.31 6.00 10.80
N ALA A 49 -6.66 5.29 9.72
CA ALA A 49 -5.91 4.11 9.29
C ALA A 49 -4.47 4.47 8.87
N ARG A 50 -4.29 5.64 8.24
CA ARG A 50 -2.96 6.13 7.87
C ARG A 50 -2.12 6.43 9.11
N ALA A 51 -2.71 7.02 10.15
CA ALA A 51 -2.03 7.27 11.43
C ALA A 51 -1.58 5.97 12.10
N GLU A 52 -2.45 4.96 12.17
CA GLU A 52 -2.12 3.63 12.72
C GLU A 52 -0.98 2.96 11.94
N TYR A 53 -1.03 3.02 10.60
CA TYR A 53 0.07 2.54 9.78
C TYR A 53 1.37 3.31 10.04
N GLN A 54 1.28 4.63 10.23
CA GLN A 54 2.44 5.46 10.49
C GLN A 54 3.11 5.12 11.83
N GLU A 55 2.32 4.88 12.88
CA GLU A 55 2.79 4.39 14.17
C GLU A 55 3.46 3.02 14.03
N TRP A 56 2.86 2.10 13.26
CA TRP A 56 3.46 0.80 12.99
C TRP A 56 4.82 0.92 12.28
N VAL A 57 4.93 1.78 11.25
CA VAL A 57 6.18 2.07 10.53
C VAL A 57 7.26 2.61 11.47
N GLU A 58 6.88 3.50 12.39
CA GLU A 58 7.79 4.07 13.39
C GLU A 58 8.31 3.01 14.35
N ARG A 59 7.45 2.13 14.88
CA ARG A 59 7.88 1.00 15.74
C ARG A 59 8.81 0.03 15.03
N LYS A 60 8.66 -0.14 13.72
CA LYS A 60 9.52 -1.02 12.91
C LYS A 60 10.84 -0.37 12.49
N GLY A 61 11.04 0.93 12.77
CA GLY A 61 12.27 1.64 12.42
C GLY A 61 12.44 1.84 10.91
N TRP A 62 11.35 1.77 10.13
CA TRP A 62 11.39 1.86 8.66
C TRP A 62 11.47 3.30 8.13
N LYS A 63 11.35 4.31 8.99
CA LYS A 63 11.66 5.70 8.60
C LYS A 63 13.17 5.83 8.40
N GLN A 64 13.61 5.90 7.14
CA GLN A 64 14.84 6.63 6.84
C GLN A 64 14.61 8.08 7.29
N LYS A 65 15.34 8.52 8.32
CA LYS A 65 15.37 9.93 8.69
C LYS A 65 16.06 10.68 7.55
N GLU A 66 15.31 11.18 6.59
CA GLU A 66 15.84 12.15 5.65
C GLU A 66 16.27 13.38 6.44
N LYS A 67 17.58 13.60 6.49
CA LYS A 67 18.16 14.77 7.12
C LYS A 67 17.97 15.92 6.12
N ILE A 68 16.88 16.66 6.24
CA ILE A 68 16.70 17.90 5.48
C ILE A 68 17.76 18.87 5.99
N ILE A 69 18.80 19.10 5.20
CA ILE A 69 19.76 20.18 5.42
C ILE A 69 19.18 21.40 4.71
N LEU A 70 18.63 22.33 5.48
CA LEU A 70 18.26 23.65 4.96
C LEU A 70 19.56 24.46 4.77
N PRO A 71 19.80 25.05 3.59
CA PRO A 71 20.93 25.96 3.37
C PRO A 71 20.80 27.27 4.16
#